data_AF-A0A2N0RUT7-F1
#
_entry.id   AF-A0A2N0RUT7-F1
#
_cell.length_a   1.000
_cell.length_b   1.000
_cell.length_c   1.000
_cell.angle_alpha   90.00
_cell.angle_beta   90.00
_cell.angle_gamma   90.00
#
_symmetry.space_group_name_H-M   'P 1'
#
loop_
_entity.id
_entity.type
_entity.pdbx_description
1 polymer ?
#
loop_
_entity_poly.entity_id
_entity_poly.type
_entity_poly.pdbx_seq_one_letter_code
_entity_poly.pdbx_strand_id
1 'polypeptide(L)'
;MCKQLKDWEKLKCSEASLLWKNVTDINAELDLMECYKISKSQRFVQTLDYLSKIPHWIQRLEELEKVVEMEIFKVPHSEDDWLSKAIRILKDDSMKLGQINNFFDYLDRNLSNVNQDCWKLIKELSDAEDFLSFLKKIAEHDIKNLINGVDDHSDERLIQEDTVSSLIQVKQFLFPLMNKNMEAISDLLKELLNVIKKNHTLGEKIALCNSSNMALQNMYNNIQNRGEVTKEKIKNAVLNGTFTFTRDQKEDKCLVSLQYPSKSNVKYNLSEILDLRGRALLIAKPKNSVMVNNKEAEMSKDVMDKFVAQ
;
A
#
# COMPACT_ATOMS: atom_id res chain seq x y z
N MET A 1 -0.34 -12.61 -46.67
CA MET A 1 -0.38 -13.46 -45.47
C MET A 1 0.61 -14.62 -45.52
N CYS A 2 0.32 -15.80 -46.03
CA CYS A 2 1.23 -16.94 -45.79
C CYS A 2 2.53 -16.98 -46.61
N LYS A 3 2.66 -16.14 -47.66
CA LYS A 3 3.96 -15.88 -48.30
C LYS A 3 4.89 -15.03 -47.41
N GLN A 4 4.34 -14.18 -46.54
CA GLN A 4 5.12 -13.33 -45.62
C GLN A 4 5.76 -14.14 -44.50
N LEU A 5 5.16 -15.27 -44.11
CA LEU A 5 5.71 -16.16 -43.09
C LEU A 5 6.93 -16.97 -43.56
N LYS A 6 7.28 -16.96 -44.86
CA LYS A 6 8.55 -17.54 -45.33
C LYS A 6 9.76 -16.75 -44.87
N ASP A 7 9.63 -15.43 -44.79
CA ASP A 7 10.66 -14.50 -44.31
C ASP A 7 10.23 -13.90 -42.96
N TRP A 8 9.59 -14.72 -42.11
CA TRP A 8 8.97 -14.26 -40.86
C TRP A 8 9.94 -13.47 -39.97
N GLU A 9 11.23 -13.82 -39.98
CA GLU A 9 12.26 -13.14 -39.19
C GLU A 9 12.37 -11.63 -39.48
N LYS A 10 12.00 -11.21 -40.70
CA LYS A 10 12.06 -9.80 -41.13
C LYS A 10 10.80 -9.00 -40.79
N LEU A 11 9.70 -9.68 -40.45
CA LEU A 11 8.43 -9.05 -40.13
C LEU A 11 8.56 -8.25 -38.84
N LYS A 12 7.92 -7.09 -38.79
CA LYS A 12 7.85 -6.31 -37.57
C LYS A 12 6.93 -6.97 -36.55
N CYS A 13 7.18 -6.72 -35.28
CA CYS A 13 6.31 -7.17 -34.20
C CYS A 13 4.88 -6.66 -34.37
N SER A 14 4.64 -5.38 -34.71
CA SER A 14 3.27 -4.86 -34.89
C SER A 14 2.49 -5.56 -36.00
N GLU A 15 3.15 -5.81 -37.14
CA GLU A 15 2.57 -6.48 -38.30
C GLU A 15 2.10 -7.90 -37.94
N ALA A 16 2.89 -8.60 -37.11
CA ALA A 16 2.57 -9.94 -36.65
C ALA A 16 1.58 -9.94 -35.47
N SER A 17 1.68 -9.00 -34.55
CA SER A 17 0.81 -8.91 -33.37
C SER A 17 -0.66 -8.79 -33.71
N LEU A 18 -1.01 -8.18 -34.84
CA LEU A 18 -2.40 -8.13 -35.34
C LEU A 18 -2.95 -9.52 -35.67
N LEU A 19 -2.10 -10.42 -36.15
CA LEU A 19 -2.48 -11.78 -36.55
C LEU A 19 -2.54 -12.72 -35.35
N TRP A 20 -1.66 -12.52 -34.37
CA TRP A 20 -1.52 -13.40 -33.20
C TRP A 20 -2.21 -12.85 -31.95
N LYS A 21 -3.02 -11.80 -32.10
CA LYS A 21 -3.77 -11.20 -31.00
C LYS A 21 -4.79 -12.21 -30.46
N ASN A 22 -4.77 -12.42 -29.14
CA ASN A 22 -5.66 -13.35 -28.42
C ASN A 22 -5.47 -14.83 -28.75
N VAL A 23 -4.40 -15.21 -29.45
CA VAL A 23 -4.07 -16.62 -29.67
C VAL A 23 -3.54 -17.21 -28.37
N THR A 24 -4.25 -18.21 -27.84
CA THR A 24 -3.93 -18.86 -26.55
C THR A 24 -3.11 -20.14 -26.73
N ASP A 25 -3.25 -20.82 -27.87
CA ASP A 25 -2.45 -21.98 -28.24
C ASP A 25 -1.91 -21.80 -29.66
N ILE A 26 -0.63 -21.45 -29.74
CA ILE A 26 0.07 -21.21 -31.00
C ILE A 26 0.24 -22.50 -31.80
N ASN A 27 0.41 -23.65 -31.14
CA ASN A 27 0.58 -24.91 -31.86
C ASN A 27 -0.75 -25.30 -32.54
N ALA A 28 -1.86 -25.21 -31.80
CA ALA A 28 -3.18 -25.46 -32.36
C ALA A 28 -3.51 -24.50 -33.51
N GLU A 29 -3.21 -23.21 -33.36
CA GLU A 29 -3.43 -22.22 -34.41
C GLU A 29 -2.57 -22.50 -35.66
N LEU A 30 -1.31 -22.91 -35.47
CA LEU A 30 -0.43 -23.30 -36.57
C LEU A 30 -0.84 -24.63 -37.23
N ASP A 31 -1.48 -25.56 -36.51
CA ASP A 31 -2.08 -26.78 -37.06
C ASP A 31 -3.26 -26.45 -37.98
N LEU A 32 -4.11 -25.48 -37.60
CA LEU A 32 -5.21 -25.02 -38.44
C LEU A 32 -4.74 -24.33 -39.75
N MET A 33 -3.53 -23.79 -39.75
CA MET A 33 -2.90 -23.16 -40.92
C MET A 33 -2.23 -24.16 -41.90
N GLU A 34 -2.45 -25.48 -41.72
CA GLU A 34 -1.84 -26.60 -42.47
C GLU A 34 -1.83 -26.48 -44.01
N CYS A 35 -2.71 -25.68 -44.60
CA CYS A 35 -2.67 -25.33 -46.03
C CYS A 35 -1.37 -24.65 -46.48
N TYR A 36 -0.49 -24.26 -45.56
CA TYR A 36 0.78 -23.61 -45.84
C TYR A 36 1.95 -24.40 -45.26
N LYS A 37 2.92 -24.73 -46.13
CA LYS A 37 4.21 -25.35 -45.77
C LYS A 37 5.08 -24.39 -44.97
N ILE A 38 4.65 -24.02 -43.77
CA ILE A 38 5.45 -23.26 -42.80
C ILE A 38 6.30 -24.27 -42.05
N SER A 39 7.62 -24.12 -42.05
CA SER A 39 8.47 -24.95 -41.20
C SER A 39 8.21 -24.55 -39.73
N LYS A 40 7.53 -25.43 -38.99
CA LYS A 40 7.33 -25.31 -37.54
C LYS A 40 8.67 -25.54 -36.82
N SER A 41 9.60 -24.60 -36.96
CA SER A 41 10.82 -24.63 -36.17
C SER A 41 10.48 -24.27 -34.72
N GLN A 42 11.14 -24.93 -33.77
CA GLN A 42 10.98 -24.61 -32.35
C GLN A 42 11.23 -23.13 -32.07
N ARG A 43 12.23 -22.54 -32.76
CA ARG A 43 12.55 -21.11 -32.68
C ARG A 43 11.36 -20.22 -33.06
N PHE A 44 10.66 -20.56 -34.14
CA PHE A 44 9.51 -19.80 -34.63
C PHE A 44 8.32 -19.88 -33.66
N VAL A 45 7.99 -21.08 -33.16
CA VAL A 45 6.91 -21.26 -32.17
C VAL A 45 7.21 -20.46 -30.90
N GLN A 46 8.45 -20.52 -30.40
CA GLN A 46 8.89 -19.74 -29.24
C GLN A 46 8.78 -18.22 -29.50
N THR A 47 9.15 -17.75 -30.69
CA THR A 47 9.01 -16.34 -31.05
C THR A 47 7.56 -15.88 -31.00
N LEU A 48 6.62 -16.67 -31.52
CA LEU A 48 5.20 -16.35 -31.45
C LEU A 48 4.67 -16.38 -30.02
N ASP A 49 5.18 -17.30 -29.18
CA ASP A 49 4.81 -17.39 -27.75
C ASP A 49 5.20 -16.12 -27.02
N TYR A 50 6.44 -15.66 -27.22
CA TYR A 50 6.88 -14.37 -26.70
C TYR A 50 6.08 -13.20 -27.25
N LEU A 51 5.82 -13.17 -28.57
CA LEU A 51 5.03 -12.12 -29.23
C LEU A 51 3.65 -11.96 -28.58
N SER A 52 2.96 -13.07 -28.33
CA SER A 52 1.63 -13.08 -27.69
C SER A 52 1.66 -12.52 -26.25
N LYS A 53 2.81 -12.58 -25.58
CA LYS A 53 3.02 -12.15 -24.19
C LYS A 53 3.64 -10.77 -24.06
N ILE A 54 4.03 -10.10 -25.16
CA ILE A 54 4.63 -8.75 -25.11
C ILE A 54 3.80 -7.77 -24.28
N PRO A 55 2.46 -7.64 -24.46
CA PRO A 55 1.67 -6.70 -23.66
C PRO A 55 1.77 -6.94 -22.16
N HIS A 56 1.78 -8.22 -21.75
CA HIS A 56 1.92 -8.62 -20.35
C HIS A 56 3.31 -8.31 -19.80
N TRP A 57 4.35 -8.47 -20.61
CA TRP A 57 5.72 -8.10 -20.25
C TRP A 57 5.90 -6.59 -20.12
N ILE A 58 5.30 -5.79 -21.01
CA ILE A 58 5.30 -4.33 -20.90
C ILE A 58 4.71 -3.92 -19.55
N GLN A 59 3.51 -4.40 -19.23
CA GLN A 59 2.84 -4.08 -17.96
C GLN A 59 3.73 -4.39 -16.75
N ARG A 60 4.32 -5.59 -16.69
CA ARG A 60 5.19 -6.01 -15.58
C ARG A 60 6.41 -5.12 -15.40
N LEU A 61 7.06 -4.78 -16.52
CA LEU A 61 8.25 -3.95 -16.48
C LEU A 61 7.91 -2.52 -16.07
N GLU A 62 6.76 -1.98 -16.50
CA GLU A 62 6.25 -0.68 -16.04
C GLU A 62 5.90 -0.69 -14.55
N GLU A 63 5.29 -1.76 -14.02
CA GLU A 63 5.04 -1.92 -12.59
C GLU A 63 6.35 -1.90 -11.79
N LEU A 64 7.40 -2.60 -12.29
CA LEU A 64 8.73 -2.58 -11.69
C LEU A 64 9.39 -1.20 -11.79
N GLU A 65 9.29 -0.54 -12.94
CA GLU A 65 9.84 0.80 -13.19
C GLU A 65 9.24 1.78 -12.19
N LYS A 66 7.91 1.76 -12.03
CA LYS A 66 7.22 2.60 -11.04
C LYS A 66 7.73 2.37 -9.61
N VAL A 67 7.92 1.11 -9.19
CA VAL A 67 8.45 0.80 -7.84
C VAL A 67 9.86 1.35 -7.63
N VAL A 68 10.68 1.32 -8.66
CA VAL A 68 12.06 1.82 -8.64
C VAL A 68 12.07 3.36 -8.63
N GLU A 69 11.21 4.00 -9.45
CA GLU A 69 11.08 5.47 -9.56
C GLU A 69 10.55 6.14 -8.28
N MET A 70 9.77 5.45 -7.44
CA MET A 70 9.24 6.03 -6.21
C MET A 70 10.32 6.46 -5.19
N GLU A 71 11.60 6.12 -5.39
CA GLU A 71 12.73 6.41 -4.49
C GLU A 71 12.56 5.92 -3.03
N ILE A 72 11.56 5.07 -2.77
CA ILE A 72 11.29 4.50 -1.44
C ILE A 72 12.38 3.50 -1.06
N PHE A 73 12.83 2.70 -2.02
CA PHE A 73 13.85 1.66 -1.85
C PHE A 73 15.27 2.11 -2.24
N LYS A 74 15.44 3.37 -2.66
CA LYS A 74 16.75 3.97 -3.01
C LYS A 74 17.55 3.15 -4.03
N VAL A 75 16.85 2.57 -5.01
CA VAL A 75 17.46 1.77 -6.07
C VAL A 75 17.97 2.72 -7.15
N PRO A 76 19.24 2.61 -7.59
CA PRO A 76 19.73 3.39 -8.72
C PRO A 76 18.94 3.07 -10.00
N HIS A 77 18.46 4.11 -10.67
CA HIS A 77 17.65 4.02 -11.88
C HIS A 77 18.08 5.10 -12.88
N SER A 78 18.12 4.76 -14.16
CA SER A 78 18.38 5.72 -15.22
C SER A 78 17.73 5.30 -16.53
N GLU A 79 17.47 6.26 -17.41
CA GLU A 79 16.94 6.00 -18.76
C GLU A 79 17.83 5.05 -19.59
N ASP A 80 19.09 4.88 -19.18
CA ASP A 80 20.08 4.02 -19.82
C ASP A 80 20.25 2.66 -19.15
N ASP A 81 19.53 2.36 -18.08
CA ASP A 81 19.57 1.04 -17.48
C ASP A 81 18.81 -0.02 -18.30
N TRP A 82 18.95 -1.28 -17.91
CA TRP A 82 18.37 -2.39 -18.66
C TRP A 82 16.83 -2.38 -18.66
N LEU A 83 16.20 -1.83 -17.62
CA LEU A 83 14.75 -1.84 -17.43
C LEU A 83 14.09 -0.83 -18.38
N SER A 84 14.51 0.43 -18.34
CA SER A 84 13.98 1.46 -19.24
C SER A 84 14.30 1.14 -20.70
N LYS A 85 15.49 0.58 -20.98
CA LYS A 85 15.82 0.06 -22.33
C LYS A 85 14.88 -1.06 -22.76
N ALA A 86 14.59 -2.03 -21.90
CA ALA A 86 13.68 -3.14 -22.23
C ALA A 86 12.26 -2.64 -22.52
N ILE A 87 11.73 -1.72 -21.70
CA ILE A 87 10.41 -1.12 -21.90
C ILE A 87 10.36 -0.35 -23.23
N ARG A 88 11.36 0.48 -23.51
CA ARG A 88 11.46 1.22 -24.78
C ARG A 88 11.48 0.27 -25.98
N ILE A 89 12.28 -0.79 -25.91
CA ILE A 89 12.40 -1.78 -26.98
C ILE A 89 11.08 -2.51 -27.23
N LEU A 90 10.32 -2.85 -26.19
CA LEU A 90 9.03 -3.55 -26.31
C LEU A 90 7.90 -2.65 -26.80
N LYS A 91 7.94 -1.35 -26.47
CA LYS A 91 6.96 -0.36 -26.94
C LYS A 91 7.25 0.16 -28.35
N ASP A 92 8.51 0.13 -28.77
CA ASP A 92 8.93 0.57 -30.09
C ASP A 92 8.54 -0.45 -31.17
N ASP A 93 8.10 0.03 -32.32
CA ASP A 93 7.70 -0.78 -33.48
C ASP A 93 8.91 -1.21 -34.34
N SER A 94 10.13 -0.98 -33.87
CA SER A 94 11.34 -1.28 -34.64
C SER A 94 11.77 -2.74 -34.56
N MET A 95 11.30 -3.50 -33.57
CA MET A 95 11.71 -4.89 -33.37
C MET A 95 11.13 -5.81 -34.44
N LYS A 96 11.99 -6.66 -35.02
CA LYS A 96 11.62 -7.73 -35.93
C LYS A 96 11.47 -9.06 -35.20
N LEU A 97 10.61 -9.94 -35.70
CA LEU A 97 10.36 -11.25 -35.08
C LEU A 97 11.64 -12.08 -34.88
N GLY A 98 12.58 -12.03 -35.83
CA GLY A 98 13.85 -12.77 -35.73
C GLY A 98 14.72 -12.37 -34.54
N GLN A 99 14.47 -11.18 -33.96
CA GLN A 99 15.21 -10.61 -32.83
C GLN A 99 14.57 -10.92 -31.47
N ILE A 100 13.30 -11.34 -31.43
CA ILE A 100 12.53 -11.55 -30.19
C ILE A 100 13.22 -12.52 -29.25
N ASN A 101 13.63 -13.71 -29.72
CA ASN A 101 14.22 -14.71 -28.81
C ASN A 101 15.52 -14.20 -28.18
N ASN A 102 16.38 -13.51 -28.95
CA ASN A 102 17.61 -12.93 -28.42
C ASN A 102 17.33 -11.82 -27.39
N PHE A 103 16.27 -11.04 -27.61
CA PHE A 103 15.83 -10.02 -26.65
C PHE A 103 15.33 -10.66 -25.36
N PHE A 104 14.51 -11.71 -25.43
CA PHE A 104 14.04 -12.41 -24.24
C PHE A 104 15.16 -13.18 -23.52
N ASP A 105 16.14 -13.73 -24.23
CA ASP A 105 17.35 -14.29 -23.62
C ASP A 105 18.14 -13.23 -22.83
N TYR A 106 18.20 -11.99 -23.34
CA TYR A 106 18.80 -10.87 -22.63
C TYR A 106 17.97 -10.46 -21.41
N LEU A 107 16.64 -10.39 -21.55
CA LEU A 107 15.72 -10.04 -20.48
C LEU A 107 15.77 -11.08 -19.35
N ASP A 108 15.75 -12.37 -19.69
CA ASP A 108 15.80 -13.47 -18.74
C ASP A 108 17.10 -13.50 -17.92
N ARG A 109 18.23 -13.05 -18.48
CA ARG A 109 19.47 -12.91 -17.69
C ARG A 109 19.33 -11.92 -16.54
N ASN A 110 18.62 -10.82 -16.76
CA ASN A 110 18.35 -9.80 -15.74
C ASN A 110 17.27 -10.26 -14.74
N LEU A 111 16.36 -11.12 -15.17
CA LEU A 111 15.19 -11.57 -14.39
C LEU A 111 15.26 -13.01 -13.87
N SER A 112 16.39 -13.70 -14.04
CA SER A 112 16.54 -15.17 -13.94
C SER A 112 16.03 -15.84 -12.65
N ASN A 113 15.73 -15.08 -11.59
CA ASN A 113 15.22 -15.60 -10.33
C ASN A 113 13.83 -15.08 -9.94
N VAL A 114 13.21 -14.24 -10.76
CA VAL A 114 11.93 -13.58 -10.45
C VAL A 114 10.77 -14.53 -10.77
N ASN A 115 10.12 -15.03 -9.72
CA ASN A 115 8.96 -15.92 -9.84
C ASN A 115 7.64 -15.12 -9.93
N GLN A 116 6.53 -15.84 -10.13
CA GLN A 116 5.20 -15.24 -10.24
C GLN A 116 4.75 -14.49 -8.98
N ASP A 117 5.11 -14.98 -7.80
CA ASP A 117 4.76 -14.32 -6.54
C ASP A 117 5.53 -13.00 -6.35
N CYS A 118 6.77 -12.92 -6.87
CA CYS A 118 7.51 -11.68 -6.92
C CYS A 118 6.85 -10.64 -7.82
N TRP A 119 6.35 -11.05 -8.99
CA TRP A 119 5.59 -10.15 -9.86
C TRP A 119 4.29 -9.68 -9.21
N LYS A 120 3.57 -10.54 -8.49
CA LYS A 120 2.39 -10.12 -7.71
C LYS A 120 2.76 -9.07 -6.65
N LEU A 121 3.86 -9.28 -5.93
CA LEU A 121 4.31 -8.30 -4.93
C LEU A 121 4.71 -6.96 -5.57
N ILE A 122 5.43 -6.99 -6.70
CA ILE A 122 5.80 -5.77 -7.46
C ILE A 122 4.55 -4.99 -7.84
N LYS A 123 3.51 -5.67 -8.35
CA LYS A 123 2.23 -5.04 -8.67
C LYS A 123 1.57 -4.38 -7.45
N GLU A 124 1.49 -5.07 -6.32
CA GLU A 124 0.90 -4.48 -5.11
C GLU A 124 1.73 -3.29 -4.57
N LEU A 125 3.05 -3.30 -4.76
CA LEU A 125 3.91 -2.16 -4.44
C LEU A 125 3.70 -0.99 -5.40
N SER A 126 3.57 -1.24 -6.71
CA SER A 126 3.36 -0.19 -7.72
C SER A 126 2.04 0.57 -7.51
N ASP A 127 1.04 -0.09 -6.91
CA ASP A 127 -0.27 0.48 -6.64
C ASP A 127 -0.37 1.18 -5.26
N ALA A 128 0.70 1.15 -4.45
CA ALA A 128 0.67 1.55 -3.04
C ALA A 128 1.57 2.76 -2.68
N GLU A 129 1.87 3.64 -3.63
CA GLU A 129 2.79 4.77 -3.45
C GLU A 129 2.46 5.66 -2.25
N ASP A 130 1.21 6.10 -2.12
CA ASP A 130 0.75 6.95 -1.01
C ASP A 130 0.89 6.25 0.34
N PHE A 131 0.58 4.94 0.38
CA PHE A 131 0.71 4.12 1.57
C PHE A 131 2.17 3.92 1.95
N LEU A 132 3.04 3.60 1.00
CA LEU A 132 4.46 3.41 1.27
C LEU A 132 5.15 4.71 1.69
N SER A 133 4.72 5.85 1.13
CA SER A 133 5.14 7.19 1.57
C SER A 133 4.75 7.45 3.03
N PHE A 134 3.53 7.06 3.42
CA PHE A 134 3.12 7.08 4.84
C PHE A 134 3.96 6.13 5.68
N LEU A 135 4.20 4.89 5.22
CA LEU A 135 5.01 3.90 5.93
C LEU A 135 6.41 4.41 6.23
N LYS A 136 7.03 5.14 5.28
CA LYS A 136 8.33 5.80 5.43
C LYS A 136 8.30 6.93 6.47
N LYS A 137 7.19 7.67 6.60
CA LYS A 137 7.02 8.71 7.64
C LYS A 137 6.94 8.12 9.04
N ILE A 138 6.24 7.00 9.21
CA ILE A 138 6.04 6.35 10.52
C ILE A 138 7.15 5.37 10.89
N ALA A 139 8.21 5.32 10.10
CA ALA A 139 9.14 4.21 10.08
C ALA A 139 10.00 4.12 11.35
N GLU A 140 10.37 5.27 11.93
CA GLU A 140 11.10 5.37 13.19
C GLU A 140 10.20 5.25 14.44
N HIS A 141 8.88 5.35 14.28
CA HIS A 141 7.94 5.37 15.40
C HIS A 141 7.52 3.96 15.84
N ASP A 142 7.40 3.70 17.14
CA ASP A 142 6.78 2.46 17.61
C ASP A 142 5.27 2.51 17.38
N ILE A 143 4.81 1.74 16.40
CA ILE A 143 3.41 1.69 15.99
C ILE A 143 2.64 0.55 16.66
N LYS A 144 3.25 -0.22 17.56
CA LYS A 144 2.56 -1.28 18.31
C LYS A 144 1.40 -0.73 19.14
N ASN A 145 1.53 0.51 19.60
CA ASN A 145 0.48 1.22 20.33
C ASN A 145 -0.75 1.56 19.48
N LEU A 146 -0.70 1.42 18.14
CA LEU A 146 -1.89 1.48 17.29
C LEU A 146 -2.91 0.41 17.69
N ILE A 147 -2.47 -0.79 18.07
CA ILE A 147 -3.38 -1.87 18.49
C ILE A 147 -4.28 -1.40 19.63
N ASN A 148 -3.70 -0.70 20.62
CA ASN A 148 -4.44 -0.19 21.78
C ASN A 148 -5.31 1.05 21.47
N GLY A 149 -5.12 1.68 20.31
CA GLY A 149 -5.91 2.83 19.85
C GLY A 149 -7.20 2.43 19.12
N VAL A 150 -7.35 1.17 18.71
CA VAL A 150 -8.54 0.65 18.02
C VAL A 150 -9.78 0.71 18.92
N ASP A 151 -9.62 0.49 20.23
CA ASP A 151 -10.74 0.44 21.18
C ASP A 151 -11.20 1.82 21.69
N ASP A 152 -10.32 2.82 21.64
CA ASP A 152 -10.53 4.14 22.28
C ASP A 152 -11.28 5.16 21.40
N HIS A 153 -11.56 4.82 20.15
CA HIS A 153 -12.14 5.73 19.15
C HIS A 153 -13.42 5.12 18.55
N SER A 154 -14.51 5.28 19.28
CA SER A 154 -15.87 4.82 18.95
C SER A 154 -16.34 5.20 17.53
N ASP A 155 -15.83 6.30 16.97
CA ASP A 155 -16.24 6.85 15.66
C ASP A 155 -15.40 6.28 14.49
N GLU A 156 -14.28 5.57 14.76
CA GLU A 156 -13.36 5.02 13.75
C GLU A 156 -13.29 3.48 13.76
N ARG A 157 -14.31 2.82 14.33
CA ARG A 157 -14.49 1.35 14.38
C ARG A 157 -14.43 0.60 13.02
N LEU A 158 -14.17 1.29 11.92
CA LEU A 158 -14.04 0.72 10.58
C LEU A 158 -12.68 0.06 10.33
N ILE A 159 -11.64 0.37 11.11
CA ILE A 159 -10.34 -0.32 10.98
C ILE A 159 -10.36 -1.57 11.86
N GLN A 160 -10.36 -2.73 11.22
CA GLN A 160 -10.29 -4.03 11.89
C GLN A 160 -8.90 -4.24 12.49
N GLU A 161 -8.83 -4.95 13.62
CA GLU A 161 -7.57 -5.38 14.26
C GLU A 161 -6.61 -6.04 13.25
N ASP A 162 -7.17 -6.78 12.29
CA ASP A 162 -6.44 -7.41 11.19
C ASP A 162 -5.70 -6.42 10.28
N THR A 163 -6.24 -5.22 10.05
CA THR A 163 -5.59 -4.17 9.25
C THR A 163 -4.39 -3.59 9.99
N VAL A 164 -4.51 -3.35 11.31
CA VAL A 164 -3.41 -2.85 12.14
C VAL A 164 -2.31 -3.91 12.27
N SER A 165 -2.69 -5.18 12.47
CA SER A 165 -1.76 -6.31 12.47
C SER A 165 -1.02 -6.44 11.13
N SER A 166 -1.74 -6.25 10.01
CA SER A 166 -1.17 -6.24 8.67
C SER A 166 -0.17 -5.09 8.50
N LEU A 167 -0.49 -3.88 8.97
CA LEU A 167 0.44 -2.73 8.93
C LEU A 167 1.74 -3.03 9.68
N ILE A 168 1.65 -3.64 10.87
CA ILE A 168 2.82 -4.00 11.67
C ILE A 168 3.72 -4.99 10.91
N GLN A 169 3.12 -6.01 10.30
CA GLN A 169 3.86 -7.00 9.51
C GLN A 169 4.49 -6.36 8.27
N VAL A 170 3.73 -5.53 7.54
CA VAL A 170 4.23 -4.83 6.36
C VAL A 170 5.42 -3.95 6.73
N LYS A 171 5.31 -3.18 7.83
CA LYS A 171 6.42 -2.38 8.36
C LYS A 171 7.63 -3.25 8.67
N GLN A 172 7.44 -4.37 9.37
CA GLN A 172 8.52 -5.27 9.76
C GLN A 172 9.32 -5.81 8.56
N PHE A 173 8.65 -6.12 7.45
CA PHE A 173 9.30 -6.64 6.26
C PHE A 173 9.86 -5.55 5.35
N LEU A 174 9.09 -4.50 5.06
CA LEU A 174 9.52 -3.49 4.09
C LEU A 174 10.51 -2.47 4.65
N PHE A 175 10.45 -2.15 5.95
CA PHE A 175 11.32 -1.13 6.52
C PHE A 175 12.82 -1.47 6.43
N PRO A 176 13.27 -2.72 6.73
CA PRO A 176 14.64 -3.12 6.47
C PRO A 176 15.06 -2.96 5.01
N LEU A 177 14.14 -3.20 4.06
CA LEU A 177 14.41 -3.03 2.62
C LEU A 177 14.58 -1.56 2.26
N MET A 178 13.73 -0.67 2.76
CA MET A 178 13.81 0.79 2.52
C MET A 178 15.11 1.42 3.03
N ASN A 179 15.74 0.80 4.02
CA ASN A 179 17.00 1.26 4.60
C ASN A 179 18.24 0.56 4.03
N LYS A 180 18.06 -0.44 3.16
CA LYS A 180 19.17 -1.15 2.55
C LYS A 180 19.71 -0.33 1.39
N ASN A 181 21.03 -0.20 1.31
CA ASN A 181 21.67 0.35 0.12
C ASN A 181 21.66 -0.74 -0.95
N MET A 182 21.03 -0.46 -2.08
CA MET A 182 20.97 -1.35 -3.25
C MET A 182 21.86 -0.78 -4.34
N GLU A 183 22.67 -1.62 -4.98
CA GLU A 183 23.57 -1.18 -6.05
C GLU A 183 22.91 -1.28 -7.42
N ALA A 184 21.96 -2.21 -7.58
CA ALA A 184 21.23 -2.41 -8.81
C ALA A 184 19.79 -2.89 -8.58
N ILE A 185 18.96 -2.80 -9.61
CA ILE A 185 17.59 -3.35 -9.65
C ILE A 185 17.58 -4.85 -9.31
N SER A 186 18.63 -5.59 -9.69
CA SER A 186 18.75 -7.01 -9.34
C SER A 186 18.79 -7.27 -7.83
N ASP A 187 19.27 -6.31 -7.04
CA ASP A 187 19.33 -6.46 -5.58
C ASP A 187 17.94 -6.27 -4.98
N LEU A 188 17.16 -5.30 -5.47
CA LEU A 188 15.75 -5.16 -5.11
C LEU A 188 15.00 -6.47 -5.36
N LEU A 189 15.12 -7.03 -6.56
CA LEU A 189 14.46 -8.28 -6.94
C LEU A 189 14.85 -9.44 -6.00
N LYS A 190 16.14 -9.57 -5.65
CA LYS A 190 16.61 -10.58 -4.68
C LYS A 190 16.00 -10.36 -3.29
N GLU A 191 15.93 -9.13 -2.82
CA GLU A 191 15.35 -8.81 -1.51
C GLU A 191 13.84 -9.07 -1.48
N LEU A 192 13.10 -8.71 -2.52
CA LEU A 192 11.67 -9.01 -2.64
C LEU A 192 11.43 -10.53 -2.60
N LEU A 193 12.23 -11.32 -3.31
CA LEU A 193 12.16 -12.79 -3.25
C LEU A 193 12.44 -13.33 -1.85
N ASN A 194 13.43 -12.77 -1.14
CA ASN A 194 13.75 -13.16 0.22
C ASN A 194 12.61 -12.83 1.20
N VAL A 195 11.93 -11.71 0.98
CA VAL A 195 10.76 -11.32 1.77
C VAL A 195 9.59 -12.26 1.53
N ILE A 196 9.30 -12.59 0.27
CA ILE A 196 8.21 -13.52 -0.09
C ILE A 196 8.44 -14.90 0.51
N LYS A 197 9.68 -15.41 0.49
CA LYS A 197 10.04 -16.67 1.14
C LYS A 197 9.71 -16.69 2.63
N LYS A 198 9.79 -15.54 3.29
CA LYS A 198 9.46 -15.39 4.73
C LYS A 198 7.98 -15.15 4.96
N ASN A 199 7.30 -14.46 4.03
CA ASN A 199 5.87 -14.16 4.13
C ASN A 199 5.23 -14.08 2.74
N HIS A 200 4.60 -15.18 2.31
CA HIS A 200 3.94 -15.27 1.01
C HIS A 200 2.68 -14.39 0.91
N THR A 201 2.06 -14.04 2.05
CA THR A 201 0.85 -13.19 2.12
C THR A 201 1.17 -11.69 2.16
N LEU A 202 2.44 -11.29 2.03
CA LEU A 202 2.81 -9.87 2.19
C LEU A 202 2.12 -8.95 1.18
N GLY A 203 1.98 -9.39 -0.08
CA GLY A 203 1.28 -8.60 -1.10
C GLY A 203 -0.16 -8.28 -0.71
N GLU A 204 -0.90 -9.27 -0.21
CA GLU A 204 -2.29 -9.12 0.26
C GLU A 204 -2.39 -8.14 1.43
N LYS A 205 -1.41 -8.19 2.35
CA LYS A 205 -1.33 -7.25 3.49
C LYS A 205 -1.04 -5.82 3.04
N ILE A 206 -0.19 -5.64 2.03
CA ILE A 206 0.07 -4.32 1.43
C ILE A 206 -1.21 -3.79 0.78
N ALA A 207 -1.90 -4.62 -0.01
CA ALA A 207 -3.17 -4.26 -0.64
C ALA A 207 -4.22 -3.83 0.39
N LEU A 208 -4.35 -4.59 1.49
CA LEU A 208 -5.26 -4.27 2.60
C LEU A 208 -4.90 -2.92 3.23
N CYS A 209 -3.63 -2.70 3.58
CA CYS A 209 -3.18 -1.44 4.16
C CYS A 209 -3.39 -0.26 3.20
N ASN A 210 -3.13 -0.47 1.91
CA ASN A 210 -3.31 0.55 0.88
C ASN A 210 -4.79 0.95 0.75
N SER A 211 -5.70 -0.02 0.69
CA SER A 211 -7.15 0.23 0.65
C SER A 211 -7.67 1.00 1.88
N SER A 212 -6.99 0.86 3.01
CA SER A 212 -7.34 1.48 4.29
C SER A 212 -6.39 2.64 4.69
N ASN A 213 -5.56 3.14 3.76
CA ASN A 213 -4.45 4.05 4.06
C ASN A 213 -4.91 5.34 4.76
N MET A 214 -5.98 5.99 4.27
CA MET A 214 -6.51 7.21 4.91
C MET A 214 -6.93 6.97 6.36
N ALA A 215 -7.57 5.83 6.61
CA ALA A 215 -8.02 5.48 7.96
C ALA A 215 -6.80 5.22 8.86
N LEU A 216 -5.78 4.49 8.39
CA LEU A 216 -4.54 4.26 9.12
C LEU A 216 -3.79 5.56 9.44
N GLN A 217 -3.76 6.50 8.50
CA GLN A 217 -3.15 7.82 8.72
C GLN A 217 -3.90 8.62 9.79
N ASN A 218 -5.23 8.66 9.72
CA ASN A 218 -6.06 9.35 10.72
C ASN A 218 -5.86 8.74 12.10
N MET A 219 -5.89 7.43 12.20
CA MET A 219 -5.66 6.70 13.43
C MET A 219 -4.27 7.01 14.01
N TYR A 220 -3.23 6.98 13.18
CA TYR A 220 -1.88 7.34 13.59
C TYR A 220 -1.78 8.79 14.10
N ASN A 221 -2.37 9.74 13.38
CA ASN A 221 -2.41 11.15 13.77
C ASN A 221 -3.18 11.37 15.07
N ASN A 222 -4.29 10.65 15.28
CA ASN A 222 -5.10 10.72 16.49
C ASN A 222 -4.33 10.19 17.70
N ILE A 223 -3.55 9.12 17.54
CA ILE A 223 -2.71 8.58 18.62
C ILE A 223 -1.53 9.50 18.91
N GLN A 224 -0.84 10.00 17.88
CA GLN A 224 0.26 10.95 18.05
C GLN A 224 -0.20 12.22 18.77
N ASN A 225 -1.42 12.67 18.48
CA ASN A 225 -2.04 13.86 19.10
C ASN A 225 -3.04 13.50 20.21
N ARG A 226 -2.96 12.30 20.80
CA ARG A 226 -3.97 11.78 21.74
C ARG A 226 -4.24 12.73 22.91
N GLY A 227 -3.21 13.41 23.40
CA GLY A 227 -3.34 14.44 24.43
C GLY A 227 -4.19 15.62 23.98
N GLU A 228 -3.94 16.16 22.78
CA GLU A 228 -4.68 17.30 22.24
C GLU A 228 -6.11 16.94 21.82
N VAL A 229 -6.31 15.75 21.22
CA VAL A 229 -7.67 15.25 20.91
C VAL A 229 -8.50 15.08 22.17
N THR A 230 -7.91 14.53 23.24
CA THR A 230 -8.58 14.40 24.53
C THR A 230 -8.91 15.76 25.12
N LYS A 231 -8.00 16.74 25.02
CA LYS A 231 -8.25 18.12 25.46
C LYS A 231 -9.41 18.77 24.73
N GLU A 232 -9.48 18.61 23.42
CA GLU A 232 -10.54 19.19 22.60
C GLU A 232 -11.90 18.52 22.88
N LYS A 233 -11.94 17.19 23.10
CA LYS A 233 -13.16 16.49 23.53
C LYS A 233 -13.68 17.03 24.87
N ILE A 234 -12.80 17.16 25.86
CA ILE A 234 -13.14 17.68 27.18
C ILE A 234 -13.60 19.15 27.08
N LYS A 235 -12.93 19.96 26.28
CA LYS A 235 -13.31 21.35 26.03
C LYS A 235 -14.71 21.47 25.42
N ASN A 236 -15.01 20.67 24.41
CA ASN A 236 -16.34 20.65 23.80
C ASN A 236 -17.42 20.13 24.77
N ALA A 237 -17.10 19.14 25.60
CA ALA A 237 -17.98 18.67 26.66
C ALA A 237 -18.29 19.75 27.70
N VAL A 238 -17.30 20.52 28.14
CA VAL A 238 -17.49 21.59 29.14
C VAL A 238 -18.24 22.79 28.57
N LEU A 239 -17.91 23.20 27.34
CA LEU A 239 -18.45 24.43 26.76
C LEU A 239 -19.82 24.23 26.09
N ASN A 240 -20.01 23.10 25.42
CA ASN A 240 -21.16 22.84 24.54
C ASN A 240 -21.90 21.54 24.88
N GLY A 241 -21.48 20.84 25.95
CA GLY A 241 -22.06 19.56 26.35
C GLY A 241 -23.35 19.69 27.14
N THR A 242 -24.23 18.73 26.93
CA THR A 242 -25.47 18.55 27.69
C THR A 242 -25.46 17.17 28.32
N PHE A 243 -25.53 17.11 29.65
CA PHE A 243 -25.77 15.87 30.38
C PHE A 243 -27.27 15.56 30.41
N THR A 244 -27.61 14.33 30.05
CA THR A 244 -28.98 13.80 30.12
C THR A 244 -29.01 12.64 31.10
N PHE A 245 -29.92 12.73 32.06
CA PHE A 245 -30.21 11.67 33.04
C PHE A 245 -31.57 11.09 32.70
N THR A 246 -31.62 9.79 32.42
CA THR A 246 -32.84 9.08 32.05
C THR A 246 -33.02 7.86 32.93
N ARG A 247 -34.20 7.67 33.52
CA ARG A 247 -34.52 6.46 34.26
C ARG A 247 -35.09 5.43 33.29
N ASP A 248 -34.39 4.32 33.13
CA ASP A 248 -34.95 3.15 32.47
C ASP A 248 -35.95 2.48 33.41
N GLN A 249 -37.23 2.59 33.08
CA GLN A 249 -38.33 2.02 33.87
C GLN A 249 -38.34 0.49 33.87
N LYS A 250 -37.69 -0.16 32.89
CA LYS A 250 -37.65 -1.62 32.79
C LYS A 250 -36.57 -2.23 33.67
N GLU A 251 -35.39 -1.61 33.71
CA GLU A 251 -34.25 -2.09 34.51
C GLU A 251 -34.09 -1.38 35.86
N ASP A 252 -34.93 -0.37 36.14
CA ASP A 252 -34.82 0.54 37.29
C ASP A 252 -33.43 1.17 37.44
N LYS A 253 -32.79 1.49 36.31
CA LYS A 253 -31.44 2.07 36.26
C LYS A 253 -31.48 3.51 35.78
N CYS A 254 -30.61 4.34 36.35
CA CYS A 254 -30.34 5.67 35.83
C CYS A 254 -29.25 5.58 34.74
N LEU A 255 -29.60 5.96 33.52
CA LEU A 255 -28.69 6.09 32.39
C LEU A 255 -28.24 7.56 32.29
N VAL A 256 -26.93 7.75 32.27
CA VAL A 256 -26.29 9.05 32.07
C VAL A 256 -25.67 9.07 30.68
N SER A 257 -25.92 10.15 29.95
CA SER A 257 -25.22 10.43 28.69
C SER A 257 -24.83 11.89 28.56
N LEU A 258 -23.68 12.13 27.94
CA LEU A 258 -23.18 13.45 27.59
C LEU A 258 -23.21 13.59 26.07
N GLN A 259 -23.79 14.67 25.57
CA GLN A 259 -23.84 14.95 24.13
C GLN A 259 -23.44 16.40 23.86
N TYR A 260 -22.69 16.64 22.79
CA TYR A 260 -22.44 17.99 22.27
C TYR A 260 -22.60 18.02 20.74
N PRO A 261 -23.00 19.17 20.16
CA PRO A 261 -23.09 19.32 18.71
C PRO A 261 -21.72 19.18 18.06
N SER A 262 -21.60 18.28 17.07
CA SER A 262 -20.41 18.12 16.22
C SER A 262 -20.84 17.65 14.83
N LYS A 263 -19.90 17.55 13.87
CA LYS A 263 -20.20 16.99 12.54
C LYS A 263 -20.80 15.56 12.60
N SER A 264 -20.53 14.80 13.66
CA SER A 264 -21.06 13.45 13.90
C SER A 264 -22.11 13.36 15.02
N ASN A 265 -22.42 14.47 15.72
CA ASN A 265 -23.28 14.49 16.91
C ASN A 265 -22.87 13.43 17.96
N VAL A 266 -21.69 13.61 18.55
CA VAL A 266 -21.10 12.64 19.48
C VAL A 266 -21.91 12.52 20.78
N LYS A 267 -22.15 11.28 21.21
CA LYS A 267 -22.82 10.94 22.47
C LYS A 267 -21.97 9.95 23.27
N TYR A 268 -21.68 10.29 24.52
CA TYR A 268 -20.93 9.47 25.46
C TYR A 268 -21.86 8.87 26.52
N ASN A 269 -21.58 7.63 26.93
CA ASN A 269 -22.21 6.96 28.07
C ASN A 269 -21.41 7.19 29.37
N LEU A 270 -21.95 6.72 30.51
CA LEU A 270 -21.31 6.91 31.82
C LEU A 270 -19.87 6.37 31.89
N SER A 271 -19.59 5.20 31.31
CA SER A 271 -18.24 4.61 31.35
C SER A 271 -17.23 5.47 30.57
N GLU A 272 -17.63 6.00 29.42
CA GLU A 272 -16.80 6.86 28.58
C GLU A 272 -16.59 8.24 29.24
N ILE A 273 -17.61 8.77 29.93
CA ILE A 273 -17.50 10.01 30.73
C ILE A 273 -16.47 9.82 31.85
N LEU A 274 -16.51 8.70 32.56
CA LEU A 274 -15.56 8.41 33.64
C LEU A 274 -14.14 8.21 33.13
N ASP A 275 -13.96 7.60 31.95
CA ASP A 275 -12.66 7.50 31.27
C ASP A 275 -12.12 8.90 30.90
N LEU A 276 -12.93 9.75 30.28
CA LEU A 276 -12.56 11.14 29.97
C LEU A 276 -12.16 11.90 31.23
N ARG A 277 -12.88 11.71 32.35
CA ARG A 277 -12.55 12.32 33.65
C ARG A 277 -11.22 11.82 34.19
N GLY A 278 -10.95 10.51 34.08
CA GLY A 278 -9.66 9.92 34.44
C GLY A 278 -8.50 10.52 33.64
N ARG A 279 -8.68 10.69 32.32
CA ARG A 279 -7.69 11.34 31.45
C ARG A 279 -7.50 12.82 31.78
N ALA A 280 -8.59 13.55 32.05
CA ALA A 280 -8.55 14.95 32.47
C ALA A 280 -7.69 15.15 33.72
N LEU A 281 -7.86 14.30 34.73
CA LEU A 281 -7.07 14.29 35.96
C LEU A 281 -5.57 14.06 35.72
N LEU A 282 -5.23 13.19 34.76
CA LEU A 282 -3.83 12.94 34.40
C LEU A 282 -3.21 14.13 33.65
N ILE A 283 -3.99 14.83 32.83
CA ILE A 283 -3.56 16.01 32.06
C ILE A 283 -3.43 17.25 32.97
N ALA A 284 -4.33 17.42 33.94
CA ALA A 284 -4.35 18.56 34.86
C ALA A 284 -3.22 18.54 35.91
N LYS A 285 -2.59 17.38 36.14
CA LYS A 285 -1.42 17.29 37.04
C LYS A 285 -0.28 18.16 36.53
N PRO A 286 0.31 19.03 37.37
CA PRO A 286 1.40 19.89 36.94
C PRO A 286 2.63 19.03 36.58
N LYS A 287 3.18 19.22 35.37
CA LYS A 287 4.56 18.81 35.09
C LYS A 287 5.49 19.72 35.89
N ASN A 288 6.36 19.15 36.72
CA ASN A 288 7.44 19.86 37.40
C ASN A 288 8.54 20.32 36.41
N SER A 289 8.19 21.11 35.40
CA SER A 289 9.14 21.65 34.43
C SER A 289 8.71 23.03 33.95
N VAL A 290 9.49 24.03 34.37
CA VAL A 290 9.70 25.39 33.85
C VAL A 290 8.48 26.03 33.17
N MET A 291 7.89 27.00 33.88
CA MET A 291 6.87 27.92 33.39
C MET A 291 7.33 28.61 32.10
N VAL A 292 6.78 28.16 30.97
CA VAL A 292 6.60 29.01 29.79
C VAL A 292 5.17 29.51 29.84
N ASN A 293 4.99 30.79 30.12
CA ASN A 293 3.68 31.46 30.12
C ASN A 293 3.07 31.40 28.73
N ASN A 294 2.26 30.38 28.47
CA ASN A 294 1.43 30.26 27.29
C ASN A 294 -0.04 30.35 27.72
N LYS A 295 -0.76 31.39 27.30
CA LYS A 295 -2.17 31.62 27.66
C LYS A 295 -3.08 30.45 27.26
N GLU A 296 -2.73 29.71 26.21
CA GLU A 296 -3.44 28.48 25.81
C GLU A 296 -3.29 27.35 26.83
N ALA A 297 -2.14 27.25 27.51
CA ALA A 297 -1.90 26.23 28.53
C ALA A 297 -2.71 26.51 29.82
N GLU A 298 -2.90 27.78 30.18
CA GLU A 298 -3.76 28.18 31.29
C GLU A 298 -5.25 27.92 31.00
N MET A 299 -5.74 28.29 29.80
CA MET A 299 -7.13 27.99 29.42
C MET A 299 -7.40 26.48 29.35
N SER A 300 -6.42 25.67 28.91
CA SER A 300 -6.55 24.22 28.88
C SER A 300 -6.65 23.61 30.28
N LYS A 301 -6.09 24.22 31.32
CA LYS A 301 -6.13 23.67 32.68
C LYS A 301 -7.46 23.93 33.37
N ASP A 302 -7.97 25.16 33.28
CA ASP A 302 -9.27 25.54 33.86
C ASP A 302 -10.43 24.70 33.28
N VAL A 303 -10.38 24.42 31.98
CA VAL A 303 -11.35 23.54 31.31
C VAL A 303 -11.27 22.10 31.84
N MET A 304 -10.08 21.57 32.13
CA MET A 304 -9.91 20.21 32.68
C MET A 304 -10.46 20.11 34.09
N ASP A 305 -10.11 21.08 34.94
CA ASP A 305 -10.56 21.11 36.33
C ASP A 305 -12.08 21.27 36.40
N LYS A 306 -12.68 22.08 35.51
CA LYS A 306 -14.14 22.20 35.35
C LYS A 306 -14.80 20.88 34.96
N PHE A 307 -14.24 20.15 34.00
CA PHE A 307 -14.81 18.86 33.60
C PHE A 307 -14.75 17.82 34.72
N VAL A 308 -13.69 17.84 35.54
CA VAL A 308 -13.54 16.92 36.68
C VAL A 308 -14.53 17.21 37.81
N ALA A 309 -14.90 18.49 37.97
CA ALA A 309 -15.81 18.97 39.00
C ALA A 309 -17.30 18.83 38.64
N GLN A 310 -17.64 18.86 37.35
CA GLN A 310 -18.98 18.57 36.81
C GLN A 310 -19.36 17.09 37.01
#